data_AF-F6D788-F1
#
_entry.id   AF-F6D788-F1
#
_cell.length_a   1.000
_cell.length_b   1.000
_cell.length_c   1.000
_cell.angle_alpha   90.00
_cell.angle_beta   90.00
_cell.angle_gamma   90.00
#
_symmetry.space_group_name_H-M   'P 1'
#
loop_
_entity.id
_entity.type
_entity.pdbx_description
1 polymer ?
#
loop_
_entity_poly.entity_id
_entity_poly.type
_entity_poly.pdbx_seq_one_letter_code
_entity_poly.pdbx_strand_id
1 'polypeptide(L)'
;MIAGLLLMGPVSAAKVVDKNTHTVYSTNFHCYGTMSFTTTQYNTKYIQTAITVKYKNGKSGRMTIDLRKISTNKIQIVTTAKAPWGNYKSFNVVKTKWSVSKLYMTSFRYMLRNI
;
A
#
# COMPACT_ATOMS: atom_id res chain seq x y z
N MET A 1 -38.11 -24.27 15.28
CA MET A 1 -37.88 -22.84 15.01
C MET A 1 -36.81 -22.34 15.96
N ILE A 2 -35.55 -22.21 15.51
CA ILE A 2 -34.54 -21.36 16.15
C ILE A 2 -33.84 -20.60 15.03
N ALA A 3 -34.31 -19.37 14.85
CA ALA A 3 -33.63 -18.35 14.09
C ALA A 3 -32.40 -17.90 14.89
N GLY A 4 -31.28 -18.58 14.70
CA GLY A 4 -29.97 -18.11 15.14
C GLY A 4 -29.40 -17.14 14.10
N LEU A 5 -30.06 -15.99 13.97
CA LEU A 5 -29.59 -14.87 13.16
C LEU A 5 -28.21 -14.45 13.68
N LEU A 6 -27.15 -14.90 13.01
CA LEU A 6 -25.82 -14.35 13.20
C LEU A 6 -25.87 -12.89 12.77
N LEU A 7 -26.16 -12.01 13.73
CA LEU A 7 -25.89 -10.56 13.70
C LEU A 7 -24.37 -10.35 13.68
N MET A 8 -23.68 -10.94 12.71
CA MET A 8 -22.42 -10.39 12.25
C MET A 8 -22.84 -9.23 11.36
N GLY A 9 -22.90 -8.03 11.95
CA GLY A 9 -23.03 -6.79 11.17
C GLY A 9 -22.07 -6.86 9.98
N PRO A 10 -22.44 -6.29 8.82
CA PRO A 10 -21.72 -6.50 7.57
C PRO A 10 -20.23 -6.29 7.82
N VAL A 11 -19.44 -7.35 7.69
CA VAL A 11 -17.99 -7.22 7.56
C VAL A 11 -17.84 -6.38 6.30
N SER A 12 -17.60 -5.08 6.48
CA SER A 12 -17.49 -4.14 5.37
C SER A 12 -16.50 -4.75 4.39
N ALA A 13 -16.99 -5.17 3.22
CA ALA A 13 -16.14 -5.79 2.22
C ALA A 13 -15.03 -4.79 1.88
N ALA A 14 -13.80 -5.29 1.77
CA ALA A 14 -12.67 -4.45 1.41
C ALA A 14 -12.96 -3.77 0.07
N LYS A 15 -12.84 -2.44 0.02
CA LYS A 15 -13.18 -1.63 -1.15
C LYS A 15 -11.92 -1.08 -1.78
N VAL A 16 -11.74 -1.27 -3.09
CA VAL A 16 -10.74 -0.52 -3.85
C VAL A 16 -11.21 0.93 -3.94
N VAL A 17 -10.41 1.85 -3.41
CA VAL A 17 -10.73 3.29 -3.36
C VAL A 17 -9.92 4.10 -4.34
N ASP A 18 -8.79 3.56 -4.81
CA ASP A 18 -7.98 4.17 -5.85
C ASP A 18 -7.21 3.09 -6.63
N LYS A 19 -7.06 3.27 -7.94
CA LYS A 19 -6.29 2.38 -8.79
C LYS A 19 -5.76 3.15 -9.98
N ASN A 20 -4.45 3.02 -10.22
CA ASN A 20 -3.78 3.75 -11.28
C ASN A 20 -2.65 2.92 -11.88
N THR A 21 -2.31 3.13 -13.14
CA THR A 21 -1.20 2.45 -13.82
C THR A 21 -0.47 3.38 -14.76
N HIS A 22 0.86 3.34 -14.72
CA HIS A 22 1.73 4.17 -15.54
C HIS A 22 2.82 3.34 -16.19
N THR A 23 3.32 3.82 -17.33
CA THR A 23 4.56 3.33 -17.92
C THR A 23 5.75 3.86 -17.13
N VAL A 24 6.73 2.99 -16.86
CA VAL A 24 7.97 3.33 -16.16
C VAL A 24 9.16 2.81 -16.94
N TYR A 25 10.32 3.42 -16.75
CA TYR A 25 11.60 2.96 -17.29
C TYR A 25 12.55 2.63 -16.14
N SER A 26 13.19 1.47 -16.19
CA SER A 26 14.27 1.12 -15.26
C SER A 26 15.61 1.50 -15.87
N THR A 27 16.40 2.29 -15.16
CA THR A 27 17.80 2.52 -15.48
C THR A 27 18.65 1.28 -15.23
N ASN A 28 18.42 0.55 -14.13
CA ASN A 28 19.18 -0.66 -13.80
C ASN A 28 19.03 -1.79 -14.84
N PHE A 29 17.89 -1.86 -15.52
CA PHE A 29 17.61 -2.89 -16.52
C PHE A 29 17.47 -2.36 -17.94
N HIS A 30 17.65 -1.05 -18.12
CA HIS A 30 17.45 -0.33 -19.39
C HIS A 30 16.19 -0.72 -20.17
N CYS A 31 15.08 -0.92 -19.48
CA CYS A 31 13.84 -1.38 -20.11
C CYS A 31 12.59 -0.69 -19.55
N TYR A 32 11.58 -0.60 -20.41
CA TYR A 32 10.26 -0.13 -20.04
C TYR A 32 9.45 -1.21 -19.32
N GLY A 33 8.49 -0.78 -18.53
CA GLY A 33 7.54 -1.61 -17.82
C GLY A 33 6.28 -0.85 -17.44
N THR A 34 5.42 -1.49 -16.66
CA THR A 34 4.25 -0.88 -16.06
C THR A 34 4.38 -0.88 -14.54
N MET A 35 3.93 0.20 -13.92
CA MET A 35 3.79 0.33 -12.49
C MET A 35 2.31 0.56 -12.17
N SER A 36 1.73 -0.32 -11.38
CA SER A 36 0.32 -0.26 -10.96
C SER A 36 0.21 -0.02 -9.47
N PHE A 37 -0.67 0.91 -9.08
CA PHE A 37 -1.05 1.22 -7.72
C PHE A 37 -2.48 0.76 -7.49
N THR A 38 -2.72 0.10 -6.37
CA THR A 38 -4.06 -0.25 -5.92
C THR A 38 -4.16 0.06 -4.44
N THR A 39 -5.04 0.99 -4.09
CA THR A 39 -5.35 1.34 -2.71
C THR A 39 -6.67 0.70 -2.31
N THR A 40 -6.60 -0.17 -1.31
CA THR A 40 -7.74 -0.91 -0.77
C THR A 40 -8.02 -0.43 0.66
N GLN A 41 -9.23 0.03 0.89
CA GLN A 41 -9.74 0.33 2.22
C GLN A 41 -10.47 -0.89 2.77
N TYR A 42 -9.94 -1.47 3.86
CA TYR A 42 -10.59 -2.60 4.53
C TYR A 42 -11.65 -2.13 5.52
N ASN A 43 -11.38 -1.01 6.19
CA ASN A 43 -12.33 -0.33 7.08
C ASN A 43 -11.85 1.10 7.35
N THR A 44 -12.49 1.82 8.27
CA THR A 44 -12.15 3.20 8.62
C THR A 44 -10.78 3.37 9.31
N LYS A 45 -10.16 2.27 9.77
CA LYS A 45 -8.88 2.26 10.49
C LYS A 45 -7.76 1.59 9.70
N TYR A 46 -8.03 0.96 8.56
CA TYR A 46 -7.05 0.19 7.82
C TYR A 46 -7.19 0.37 6.31
N ILE A 47 -6.11 0.89 5.72
CA ILE A 47 -5.91 1.03 4.28
C ILE A 47 -4.61 0.32 3.92
N GLN A 48 -4.59 -0.35 2.78
CA GLN A 48 -3.38 -0.91 2.19
C GLN A 48 -3.21 -0.34 0.79
N THR A 49 -1.99 0.06 0.45
CA THR A 49 -1.60 0.37 -0.93
C THR A 49 -0.65 -0.71 -1.44
N ALA A 50 -1.00 -1.35 -2.54
CA ALA A 50 -0.12 -2.27 -3.25
C ALA A 50 0.42 -1.59 -4.50
N ILE A 51 1.74 -1.62 -4.66
CA ILE A 51 2.46 -1.13 -5.83
C ILE A 51 3.09 -2.34 -6.49
N THR A 52 2.83 -2.55 -7.77
CA THR A 52 3.41 -3.64 -8.56
C THR A 52 4.12 -3.07 -9.77
N VAL A 53 5.36 -3.47 -9.98
CA VAL A 53 6.14 -3.09 -11.16
C VAL A 53 6.42 -4.34 -11.98
N LYS A 54 6.18 -4.29 -13.29
CA LYS A 54 6.46 -5.36 -14.24
C LYS A 54 7.22 -4.80 -15.44
N TYR A 55 8.48 -5.19 -15.59
CA TYR A 55 9.31 -4.80 -16.72
C TYR A 55 9.19 -5.78 -17.89
N LYS A 56 9.41 -5.28 -19.11
CA LYS A 56 9.34 -6.09 -20.35
C LYS A 56 10.35 -7.23 -20.39
N ASN A 57 11.47 -7.11 -19.66
CA ASN A 57 12.48 -8.17 -19.53
C ASN A 57 12.11 -9.28 -18.52
N GLY A 58 10.85 -9.33 -18.06
CA GLY A 58 10.34 -10.32 -17.12
C GLY A 58 10.65 -10.05 -15.66
N LYS A 59 11.46 -9.02 -15.33
CA LYS A 59 11.72 -8.62 -13.95
C LYS A 59 10.49 -7.93 -13.37
N SER A 60 10.07 -8.32 -12.17
CA SER A 60 8.91 -7.72 -11.50
C SER A 60 9.11 -7.60 -10.01
N GLY A 61 8.54 -6.56 -9.42
CA GLY A 61 8.61 -6.30 -7.98
C GLY A 61 7.25 -5.87 -7.43
N ARG A 62 7.07 -6.04 -6.13
CA ARG A 62 5.87 -5.63 -5.41
C ARG A 62 6.25 -4.94 -4.11
N MET A 63 5.57 -3.85 -3.82
CA MET A 63 5.60 -3.16 -2.54
C MET A 63 4.18 -3.10 -1.97
N THR A 64 4.05 -3.26 -0.66
CA THR A 64 2.81 -3.06 0.07
C THR A 64 3.05 -2.08 1.20
N ILE A 65 2.12 -1.16 1.38
CA ILE A 65 2.13 -0.19 2.47
C ILE A 65 0.83 -0.31 3.21
N ASP A 66 0.94 -0.81 4.44
CA ASP A 66 -0.16 -1.00 5.37
C ASP A 66 -0.22 0.19 6.33
N LEU A 67 -1.37 0.84 6.35
CA LEU A 67 -1.65 2.00 7.17
C LEU A 67 -2.76 1.66 8.15
N ARG A 68 -2.42 1.57 9.43
CA ARG A 68 -3.33 1.14 10.49
C ARG A 68 -3.43 2.20 11.57
N LYS A 69 -4.64 2.69 11.85
CA LYS A 69 -4.93 3.51 13.03
C LYS A 69 -5.02 2.60 14.25
N ILE A 70 -4.01 2.63 15.11
CA ILE A 70 -3.97 1.81 16.34
C ILE A 70 -4.74 2.52 17.47
N SER A 71 -4.62 3.85 17.56
CA SER A 71 -5.38 4.65 18.52
C SER A 71 -5.73 6.02 17.95
N THR A 72 -6.44 6.85 18.73
CA THR A 72 -6.85 8.20 18.32
C THR A 72 -5.68 9.03 17.79
N ASN A 73 -4.48 8.83 18.36
CA ASN A 73 -3.28 9.63 18.12
C ASN A 73 -2.09 8.80 17.62
N LYS A 74 -2.29 7.55 17.19
CA LYS A 74 -1.21 6.66 16.74
C LYS A 74 -1.57 5.94 15.45
N ILE A 75 -0.66 6.02 14.49
CA ILE A 75 -0.76 5.34 13.21
C ILE A 75 0.47 4.46 13.04
N GLN A 76 0.23 3.21 12.68
CA GLN A 76 1.26 2.29 12.25
C GLN A 76 1.35 2.31 10.73
N ILE A 77 2.58 2.37 10.25
CA ILE A 77 2.93 2.26 8.85
C ILE A 77 3.86 1.06 8.73
N VAL A 78 3.46 0.06 7.95
CA VAL A 78 4.32 -1.07 7.60
C VAL A 78 4.54 -1.03 6.10
N THR A 79 5.80 -0.92 5.68
CA THR A 79 6.17 -1.02 4.28
C THR A 79 6.93 -2.30 4.06
N THR A 80 6.47 -3.11 3.11
CA THR A 80 7.17 -4.33 2.70
C THR A 80 7.38 -4.26 1.20
N ALA A 81 8.59 -4.47 0.71
CA ALA A 81 8.81 -4.68 -0.71
C ALA A 81 9.63 -5.93 -0.97
N LYS A 82 9.29 -6.58 -2.08
CA LYS A 82 9.98 -7.72 -2.65
C LYS A 82 10.24 -7.42 -4.11
N ALA A 83 11.50 -7.30 -4.48
CA ALA A 83 11.89 -7.01 -5.84
C ALA A 83 13.16 -7.77 -6.25
N PRO A 84 13.44 -7.91 -7.56
CA PRO A 84 14.63 -8.59 -8.05
C PRO A 84 15.93 -7.89 -7.66
N TRP A 85 15.86 -6.62 -7.27
CA TRP A 85 17.00 -5.81 -6.81
C TRP A 85 17.09 -5.70 -5.28
N GLY A 86 16.27 -6.45 -4.54
CA GLY A 86 16.33 -6.48 -3.08
C GLY A 86 14.95 -6.54 -2.43
N ASN A 87 14.95 -7.02 -1.19
CA ASN A 87 13.77 -7.05 -0.33
C ASN A 87 14.00 -6.08 0.82
N TYR A 88 12.95 -5.37 1.22
CA TYR A 88 13.03 -4.54 2.41
C TYR A 88 11.72 -4.59 3.19
N LYS A 89 11.84 -4.43 4.50
CA LYS A 89 10.71 -4.29 5.40
C LYS A 89 11.03 -3.15 6.37
N SER A 90 10.10 -2.21 6.49
CA SER A 90 10.19 -1.10 7.41
C SER A 90 8.92 -1.02 8.24
N PHE A 91 9.09 -0.65 9.49
CA PHE A 91 8.02 -0.49 10.47
C PHE A 91 8.19 0.85 11.15
N ASN A 92 7.13 1.64 11.20
CA ASN A 92 7.11 2.91 11.90
C ASN A 92 5.76 3.11 12.61
N VAL A 93 5.80 3.72 13.79
CA VAL A 93 4.62 4.20 14.50
C VAL A 93 4.74 5.70 14.70
N VAL A 94 3.84 6.44 14.06
CA VAL A 94 3.80 7.89 14.13
C VAL A 94 2.73 8.29 15.16
N LYS A 95 3.12 9.15 16.11
CA LYS A 95 2.17 9.84 16.98
C LYS A 95 1.67 11.09 16.27
N THR A 96 0.37 11.18 16.02
CA THR A 96 -0.26 12.33 15.35
C THR A 96 -1.25 12.99 16.30
N LYS A 97 -1.30 14.33 16.35
CA LYS A 97 -2.30 15.06 17.14
C LYS A 97 -3.69 15.04 16.49
N TRP A 98 -3.78 14.64 15.23
CA TRP A 98 -5.04 14.55 14.47
C TRP A 98 -5.49 13.11 14.30
N SER A 99 -6.81 12.92 14.34
CA SER A 99 -7.46 11.70 13.89
C SER A 99 -7.35 11.62 12.38
N VAL A 100 -6.50 10.73 11.87
CA VAL A 100 -6.35 10.57 10.42
C VAL A 100 -7.59 9.86 9.86
N SER A 101 -8.48 10.64 9.27
CA SER A 101 -9.56 10.16 8.39
C SER A 101 -9.09 10.03 6.94
N LYS A 102 -7.98 10.72 6.57
CA LYS A 102 -7.31 10.65 5.27
C LYS A 102 -5.81 10.89 5.44
N LEU A 103 -4.97 9.96 5.00
CA LEU A 103 -3.52 10.17 4.90
C LEU A 103 -3.20 10.56 3.46
N TYR A 104 -2.62 11.75 3.27
CA TYR A 104 -2.00 12.14 2.02
C TYR A 104 -0.51 11.82 2.12
N MET A 105 -0.07 10.71 1.52
CA MET A 105 1.35 10.43 1.36
C MET A 105 1.86 11.27 0.18
N THR A 106 2.37 12.47 0.46
CA THR A 106 2.92 13.38 -0.56
C THR A 106 4.33 12.98 -1.00
N SER A 107 4.97 12.04 -0.31
CA SER A 107 6.35 11.65 -0.54
C SER A 107 6.50 10.16 -0.86
N PHE A 108 6.07 9.75 -2.06
CA PHE A 108 6.89 8.82 -2.84
C PHE A 108 7.68 9.66 -3.84
N ARG A 109 8.64 10.46 -3.34
CA ARG A 109 9.76 10.80 -4.21
C ARG A 109 10.48 9.47 -4.43
N TYR A 110 10.20 8.82 -5.56
CA TYR A 110 11.11 7.84 -6.15
C TYR A 110 12.40 8.58 -6.48
N MET A 111 13.24 8.83 -5.48
CA MET A 111 14.63 9.14 -5.75
C MET A 111 15.27 7.80 -6.09
N LEU A 112 15.23 7.41 -7.36
CA LEU A 112 16.33 6.63 -7.92
C LEU A 112 17.54 7.57 -7.85
N ARG A 113 18.22 7.61 -6.70
CA ARG A 113 19.51 8.28 -6.60
C ARG A 113 20.46 7.48 -7.48
N ASN A 114 20.90 8.09 -8.56
CA ASN A 114 22.21 7.80 -9.11
C ASN A 114 23.20 8.21 -8.02
N ILE A 115 24.00 7.27 -7.51
CA ILE A 115 25.25 7.59 -6.82
C ILE A 115 26.34 7.33 -7.85
#